data_AF-U6D4L0-F1
#
_entry.id   AF-U6D4L0-F1
#
_cell.length_a   1.000
_cell.length_b   1.000
_cell.length_c   1.000
_cell.angle_alpha   90.00
_cell.angle_beta   90.00
_cell.angle_gamma   90.00
#
_symmetry.space_group_name_H-M   'P 1'
#
loop_
_entity.id
_entity.type
_entity.pdbx_description
1 polymer ?
#
loop_
_entity_poly.entity_id
_entity_poly.type
_entity_poly.pdbx_seq_one_letter_code
_entity_poly.pdbx_strand_id
1 'polypeptide(L)'
;QRFAHFTELAIVSVQEIVDFAKQLPGFLQLSREDQIALLKTSAIEVMLLETSRRYNPGSESITFLKDFSYNREDFAKAGLQAEFIN
;
A
#
# COMPACT_ATOMS: atom_id res chain seq x y z
N GLN A 1 -11.88 -14.58 3.00
CA GLN A 1 -10.80 -14.43 4.01
C GLN A 1 -9.64 -13.58 3.47
N ARG A 2 -9.03 -13.90 2.31
CA ARG A 2 -7.90 -13.11 1.76
C ARG A 2 -8.23 -11.68 1.35
N PHE A 3 -9.40 -11.43 0.72
CA PHE A 3 -9.85 -10.06 0.43
C PHE A 3 -9.98 -9.20 1.70
N ALA A 4 -10.60 -9.73 2.76
CA ALA A 4 -10.77 -8.99 4.01
C ALA A 4 -9.42 -8.65 4.67
N HIS A 5 -8.49 -9.60 4.67
CA HIS A 5 -7.15 -9.38 5.20
C HIS A 5 -6.35 -8.38 4.34
N PHE A 6 -6.48 -8.44 3.01
CA PHE A 6 -5.87 -7.45 2.12
C PHE A 6 -6.43 -6.04 2.36
N THR A 7 -7.74 -5.89 2.56
CA THR A 7 -8.35 -4.61 2.92
C THR A 7 -7.84 -4.08 4.27
N GLU A 8 -7.64 -4.96 5.26
CA GLU A 8 -7.03 -4.60 6.54
C GLU A 8 -5.59 -4.08 6.35
N LEU A 9 -4.77 -4.78 5.56
CA LEU A 9 -3.41 -4.34 5.22
C LEU A 9 -3.42 -2.98 4.51
N ALA A 10 -4.36 -2.75 3.61
CA ALA A 10 -4.52 -1.46 2.93
C ALA A 10 -4.89 -0.33 3.91
N ILE A 11 -5.77 -0.59 4.89
CA ILE A 11 -6.12 0.39 5.93
C ILE A 11 -4.89 0.76 6.77
N VAL A 12 -4.12 -0.23 7.21
CA VAL A 12 -2.88 0.00 7.98
C VAL A 12 -1.87 0.78 7.13
N SER A 13 -1.69 0.40 5.86
CA SER A 13 -0.77 1.09 4.94
C SER A 13 -1.16 2.56 4.76
N VAL A 14 -2.45 2.87 4.63
CA VAL A 14 -2.94 4.26 4.55
C VAL A 14 -2.64 5.03 5.83
N GLN A 15 -2.76 4.42 7.00
CA GLN A 15 -2.42 5.07 8.28
C GLN A 15 -0.93 5.39 8.36
N GLU A 16 -0.06 4.45 7.98
CA GLU A 16 1.39 4.67 7.93
C GLU A 16 1.76 5.78 6.93
N ILE A 17 1.11 5.83 5.77
CA ILE A 17 1.29 6.91 4.78
C ILE A 17 0.88 8.27 5.34
N VAL A 18 -0.25 8.32 6.07
CA VAL A 18 -0.71 9.55 6.74
C VAL A 18 0.31 10.01 7.78
N ASP A 19 0.84 9.09 8.59
CA ASP A 19 1.80 9.43 9.63
C ASP A 19 3.18 9.79 9.06
N PHE A 20 3.58 9.19 7.95
CA PHE A 20 4.72 9.64 7.15
C PHE A 20 4.52 11.06 6.62
N ALA A 21 3.37 11.35 6.01
CA ALA A 21 3.10 12.67 5.44
C ALA A 21 3.11 13.78 6.50
N LYS A 22 2.56 13.53 7.70
CA LYS A 22 2.60 14.47 8.83
C LYS A 22 4.03 14.82 9.27
N GLN A 23 5.01 13.95 9.02
CA GLN A 23 6.42 14.19 9.35
C GLN A 23 7.17 15.01 8.29
N LEU A 24 6.58 15.20 7.10
CA LEU A 24 7.20 15.98 6.04
C LEU A 24 7.21 17.47 6.39
N PRO A 25 8.36 18.17 6.24
CA PRO A 25 8.43 19.61 6.44
C PRO A 25 7.39 20.34 5.58
N GLY A 26 6.60 21.21 6.22
CA GLY A 26 5.58 22.02 5.54
C GLY A 26 4.25 21.33 5.29
N PHE A 27 4.13 20.00 5.40
CA PHE A 27 2.87 19.30 5.13
C PHE A 27 1.73 19.74 6.07
N LEU A 28 2.03 19.84 7.38
CA LEU A 28 1.06 20.30 8.38
C LEU A 28 0.70 21.79 8.26
N GLN A 29 1.45 22.56 7.46
CA GLN A 29 1.18 23.99 7.22
C GLN A 29 0.17 24.19 6.07
N LEU A 30 -0.09 23.15 5.27
CA LEU A 30 -1.12 23.16 4.23
C LEU A 30 -2.52 23.17 4.87
N SER A 31 -3.51 23.62 4.10
CA SER A 31 -4.90 23.53 4.51
C SER A 31 -5.32 22.06 4.72
N ARG A 32 -6.32 21.81 5.56
CA ARG A 32 -6.84 20.45 5.77
C ARG A 32 -7.37 19.85 4.45
N GLU A 33 -7.93 20.68 3.58
CA GLU A 33 -8.41 20.27 2.27
C GLU A 33 -7.25 19.78 1.38
N ASP A 34 -6.15 20.53 1.33
CA ASP A 34 -4.96 20.16 0.56
C ASP A 34 -4.28 18.91 1.12
N GLN A 35 -4.17 18.78 2.45
CA GLN A 35 -3.64 17.56 3.07
C GLN A 35 -4.46 16.33 2.67
N ILE A 36 -5.80 16.43 2.67
CA ILE A 36 -6.70 15.35 2.26
C ILE A 36 -6.57 15.08 0.76
N ALA A 37 -6.53 16.13 -0.06
CA ALA A 37 -6.40 16.00 -1.51
C ALA A 37 -5.10 15.26 -1.88
N LEU A 38 -3.97 15.70 -1.33
CA LEU A 38 -2.66 15.07 -1.54
C LEU A 38 -2.66 13.60 -1.10
N LEU A 39 -3.16 13.30 0.10
CA LEU A 39 -3.19 11.92 0.59
C LEU A 39 -4.11 11.02 -0.26
N LYS A 40 -5.28 11.52 -0.69
CA LYS A 40 -6.20 10.76 -1.52
C LYS A 40 -5.64 10.46 -2.91
N THR A 41 -4.91 11.42 -3.51
CA THR A 41 -4.34 11.23 -4.85
C THR A 41 -3.07 10.39 -4.82
N SER A 42 -2.26 10.49 -3.77
CA SER A 42 -0.94 9.83 -3.73
C SER A 42 -0.92 8.48 -3.01
N ALA A 43 -1.92 8.13 -2.18
CA ALA A 43 -1.83 6.95 -1.30
C ALA A 43 -1.54 5.65 -2.07
N ILE A 44 -2.18 5.43 -3.22
CA ILE A 44 -1.96 4.22 -4.03
C ILE A 44 -0.55 4.17 -4.62
N GLU A 45 -0.03 5.31 -5.10
CA GLU A 45 1.31 5.41 -5.68
C GLU A 45 2.38 5.15 -4.63
N VAL A 46 2.23 5.74 -3.44
CA VAL A 46 3.14 5.54 -2.31
C VAL A 46 3.11 4.08 -1.86
N MET A 47 1.92 3.47 -1.74
CA MET A 47 1.79 2.05 -1.38
C MET A 47 2.46 1.12 -2.40
N LEU A 48 2.28 1.38 -3.71
CA LEU A 48 2.93 0.60 -4.77
C LEU A 48 4.46 0.75 -4.77
N LEU A 49 4.95 1.98 -4.54
CA LEU A 49 6.39 2.23 -4.42
C LEU A 49 6.97 1.49 -3.21
N GLU A 50 6.29 1.54 -2.06
CA GLU A 50 6.68 0.89 -0.81
C GLU A 50 6.75 -0.63 -0.94
N THR A 51 5.75 -1.22 -1.58
CA THR A 51 5.65 -2.67 -1.80
C THR A 51 6.64 -3.17 -2.85
N SER A 52 6.94 -2.38 -3.89
CA SER A 52 7.96 -2.72 -4.88
C SER A 52 9.34 -2.95 -4.26
N ARG A 53 9.68 -2.20 -3.20
CA ARG A 53 10.95 -2.33 -2.45
C ARG A 53 11.02 -3.62 -1.63
N ARG A 54 9.89 -4.30 -1.42
CA ARG A 54 9.75 -5.55 -0.66
C ARG A 54 9.50 -6.77 -1.55
N TYR A 55 9.66 -6.62 -2.86
CA TYR A 55 9.60 -7.74 -3.78
C TYR A 55 10.82 -8.66 -3.58
N ASN A 56 10.55 -9.95 -3.40
CA ASN A 56 11.56 -11.00 -3.36
C ASN A 56 11.50 -11.81 -4.67
N PRO A 57 12.53 -11.71 -5.54
CA PRO A 57 12.58 -12.47 -6.78
C PRO A 57 12.66 -13.99 -6.58
N GLY A 58 13.25 -14.46 -5.47
CA GLY A 58 13.43 -15.89 -5.20
C GLY A 58 12.13 -16.61 -4.88
N SER A 59 11.14 -15.92 -4.30
CA SER A 59 9.82 -16.45 -3.98
C SER A 59 8.69 -15.85 -4.84
N GLU A 60 9.03 -14.99 -5.80
CA GLU A 60 8.10 -14.18 -6.59
C GLU A 60 6.97 -13.55 -5.75
N SER A 61 7.34 -13.00 -4.59
CA SER A 61 6.37 -12.51 -3.62
C SER A 61 6.68 -11.11 -3.13
N ILE A 62 5.64 -10.36 -2.80
CA ILE A 62 5.72 -9.07 -2.13
C ILE A 62 5.42 -9.29 -0.66
N THR A 63 6.28 -8.79 0.22
CA THR A 63 6.01 -8.80 1.67
C THR A 63 5.30 -7.51 2.06
N PHE A 64 4.08 -7.63 2.60
CA PHE A 64 3.34 -6.54 3.22
C PHE A 64 3.54 -6.59 4.73
N LEU A 65 3.73 -5.42 5.34
CA LEU A 65 4.17 -5.31 6.74
C LEU A 65 5.42 -6.21 6.96
N LYS A 66 5.77 -6.58 8.20
CA LYS A 66 7.01 -7.35 8.42
C LYS A 66 6.92 -8.82 7.98
N ASP A 67 5.73 -9.42 7.99
CA ASP A 67 5.64 -10.90 8.04
C ASP A 67 4.70 -11.54 7.00
N PHE A 68 3.99 -10.76 6.18
CA PHE A 68 3.00 -11.33 5.24
C PHE A 68 3.48 -11.28 3.79
N SER A 69 3.98 -12.40 3.28
CA SER A 69 4.34 -12.56 1.88
C SER A 69 3.16 -13.00 1.02
N TYR A 70 2.96 -12.32 -0.12
CA TYR A 70 1.93 -12.63 -1.11
C TYR A 70 2.58 -12.87 -2.47
N ASN A 71 2.34 -14.04 -3.04
CA ASN A 71 2.69 -14.34 -4.42
C ASN A 71 1.51 -14.05 -5.37
N ARG A 72 1.71 -14.30 -6.67
CA ARG A 72 0.69 -14.08 -7.71
C ARG A 72 -0.63 -14.79 -7.43
N GLU A 73 -0.61 -16.04 -6.95
CA GLU A 73 -1.84 -16.76 -6.61
C GLU A 73 -2.55 -16.13 -5.41
N ASP A 74 -1.79 -15.59 -4.46
CA ASP A 74 -2.35 -14.93 -3.30
C ASP A 74 -3.11 -13.66 -3.68
N PHE A 75 -2.56 -12.87 -4.61
CA PHE A 75 -3.24 -11.72 -5.19
C PHE A 75 -4.49 -12.11 -5.99
N ALA A 76 -4.43 -13.18 -6.80
CA ALA A 76 -5.60 -13.67 -7.52
C ALA A 76 -6.74 -14.08 -6.55
N LYS A 77 -6.40 -14.81 -5.47
CA LYS A 77 -7.37 -15.20 -4.43
C LYS A 77 -7.83 -14.03 -3.55
N ALA A 78 -7.11 -12.90 -3.57
CA ALA A 78 -7.50 -11.65 -2.94
C ALA A 78 -8.43 -10.79 -3.84
N GLY A 79 -8.67 -11.19 -5.09
CA GLY A 79 -9.63 -10.52 -5.99
C GLY A 79 -9.00 -9.59 -7.02
N LEU A 80 -7.67 -9.57 -7.17
CA LEU A 80 -7.02 -8.89 -8.29
C LEU A 80 -7.25 -9.69 -9.58
N GLN A 81 -7.61 -8.98 -10.65
CA GLN A 81 -7.80 -9.61 -11.96
C GLN A 81 -6.45 -10.10 -12.50
N ALA A 82 -6.43 -11.28 -13.11
CA ALA A 82 -5.22 -11.91 -13.62
C ALA A 82 -4.46 -11.04 -14.63
N GLU A 83 -5.17 -10.18 -15.36
CA GLU A 83 -4.62 -9.23 -16.31
C GLU A 83 -3.63 -8.24 -15.68
N PHE A 84 -3.78 -7.94 -14.39
CA PHE A 84 -2.89 -7.08 -13.61
C PHE A 84 -1.78 -7.84 -12.86
N ILE A 85 -1.72 -9.17 -12.98
CA ILE A 85 -0.78 -10.05 -12.26
C ILE A 85 0.36 -10.56 -13.19
N ASN A 86 0.29 -10.23 -14.48
CA ASN A 86 1.26 -10.63 -15.53
C ASN A 86 2.68 -10.13 -15.24
#